data_AF-A0A948G734-F1
#
_entry.id   AF-A0A948G734-F1
#
_cell.length_a   1.000
_cell.length_b   1.000
_cell.length_c   1.000
_cell.angle_alpha   90.00
_cell.angle_beta   90.00
_cell.angle_gamma   90.00
#
_symmetry.space_group_name_H-M   'P 1'
#
loop_
_entity.id
_entity.type
_entity.pdbx_description
1 polymer ?
#
loop_
_entity_poly.entity_id
_entity_poly.type
_entity_poly.pdbx_seq_one_letter_code
_entity_poly.pdbx_strand_id
1 'polypeptide(L)'
;MSKAIIFDWHGVLDEIDYRDSTDTLADILYSSLSNKKVNIVDFRNDIFKKYHPAGCDYYANIIKPKQYWSRLLKETSKKASDESRNCMLTIRKIKNIWSNIPRLKKKYKLAILADCPKDKAIII
;
A
#
# COMPACT_ATOMS: atom_id res chain seq x y z
N MET A 1 -15.94 28.91 9.75
CA MET A 1 -14.51 28.54 9.63
C MET A 1 -14.31 27.13 10.16
N SER A 2 -13.58 26.29 9.42
CA SER A 2 -13.21 24.94 9.85
C SER A 2 -12.26 24.98 11.05
N LYS A 3 -12.50 24.13 12.06
CA LYS A 3 -11.68 24.04 13.28
C LYS A 3 -10.68 22.88 13.26
N ALA A 4 -10.85 21.95 12.33
CA ALA A 4 -10.06 20.74 12.22
C ALA A 4 -9.79 20.36 10.77
N ILE A 5 -8.70 19.62 10.55
CA ILE A 5 -8.37 18.96 9.28
C ILE A 5 -8.11 17.49 9.62
N ILE A 6 -8.77 16.60 8.89
CA ILE A 6 -8.56 15.15 8.97
C ILE A 6 -7.88 14.74 7.67
N PHE A 7 -6.70 14.14 7.78
CA PHE A 7 -5.97 13.62 6.63
C PHE A 7 -6.27 12.14 6.46
N ASP A 8 -6.48 11.72 5.22
CA ASP A 8 -6.23 10.32 4.86
C ASP A 8 -4.72 10.04 4.94
N TRP A 9 -4.34 8.76 5.06
CA TRP A 9 -2.95 8.35 5.01
C TRP A 9 -2.50 8.10 3.57
N HIS A 10 -3.11 7.11 2.91
CA HIS A 10 -2.68 6.64 1.59
C HIS A 10 -3.05 7.64 0.50
N GLY A 11 -2.09 8.00 -0.36
CA GLY A 11 -2.27 9.00 -1.41
C GLY A 11 -2.33 10.46 -0.93
N VAL A 12 -2.31 10.70 0.39
CA VAL A 12 -2.39 12.06 0.99
C VAL A 12 -1.18 12.38 1.86
N LEU A 13 -0.84 11.54 2.83
CA LEU A 13 0.38 11.70 3.63
C LEU A 13 1.50 10.78 3.12
N ASP A 14 1.14 9.63 2.59
CA ASP A 14 2.03 8.62 2.03
C ASP A 14 1.76 8.47 0.53
N GLU A 15 2.80 8.49 -0.30
CA GLU A 15 2.71 8.24 -1.74
C GLU A 15 2.29 6.80 -2.02
N ILE A 16 2.58 5.87 -1.10
CA ILE A 16 2.25 4.45 -1.28
C ILE A 16 0.78 4.20 -0.97
N ASP A 17 0.06 3.69 -1.97
CA ASP A 17 -1.25 3.10 -1.82
C ASP A 17 -1.25 1.57 -2.00
N TYR A 18 -2.43 0.96 -1.91
CA TYR A 18 -2.56 -0.48 -2.12
C TYR A 18 -2.17 -0.89 -3.55
N ARG A 19 -2.52 -0.05 -4.54
CA ARG A 19 -2.26 -0.32 -5.96
C ARG A 19 -0.76 -0.41 -6.22
N ASP A 20 0.05 0.46 -5.60
CA ASP A 20 1.52 0.41 -5.69
C ASP A 20 2.08 -0.95 -5.24
N SER A 21 1.54 -1.51 -4.15
CA SER A 21 2.00 -2.80 -3.63
C SER A 21 1.68 -3.96 -4.58
N THR A 22 0.53 -3.91 -5.25
CA THR A 22 0.11 -4.89 -6.25
C THR A 22 0.80 -4.72 -7.59
N ASP A 23 1.07 -3.49 -8.02
CA ASP A 23 1.82 -3.19 -9.23
C ASP A 23 3.28 -3.62 -9.07
N THR A 24 3.87 -3.39 -7.88
CA THR A 24 5.21 -3.90 -7.53
C THR A 24 5.25 -5.43 -7.62
N LEU A 25 4.26 -6.11 -7.06
CA LEU A 25 4.14 -7.56 -7.16
C LEU A 25 4.06 -8.01 -8.62
N ALA A 26 3.22 -7.36 -9.42
CA ALA A 26 3.05 -7.65 -10.84
C ALA A 26 4.36 -7.46 -11.61
N ASP A 27 5.10 -6.39 -11.38
CA ASP A 27 6.37 -6.12 -12.07
C ASP A 27 7.43 -7.19 -11.80
N ILE A 28 7.49 -7.68 -10.56
CA ILE A 28 8.42 -8.76 -10.17
C ILE A 28 8.04 -10.08 -10.84
N LEU A 29 6.75 -10.43 -10.78
CA LEU A 29 6.24 -11.66 -11.41
C LEU A 29 6.42 -11.60 -12.93
N TYR A 30 6.10 -10.46 -13.55
CA TYR A 30 6.25 -10.25 -14.99
C TYR A 30 7.70 -10.33 -15.45
N SER A 31 8.64 -9.79 -14.66
CA SER A 31 10.07 -9.86 -14.95
C SER A 31 10.62 -11.29 -14.90
N SER A 32 9.94 -12.19 -14.19
CA SER A 32 10.30 -13.61 -14.09
C SER A 32 9.70 -14.46 -15.23
N LEU A 33 8.83 -13.90 -16.08
CA LEU A 33 8.27 -14.61 -17.21
C LEU A 33 9.30 -14.74 -18.33
N SER A 34 9.59 -16.00 -18.71
CA SER A 34 10.54 -16.33 -19.79
C SER A 34 10.04 -15.92 -21.19
N ASN A 35 8.73 -15.79 -21.37
CA ASN A 35 8.11 -15.36 -22.64
C ASN A 35 7.06 -14.28 -22.37
N LYS A 36 7.48 -13.01 -22.44
CA LYS A 36 6.63 -11.82 -22.28
C LYS A 36 5.74 -11.58 -23.51
N LYS A 37 4.78 -12.49 -23.74
CA LYS A 37 3.78 -12.37 -24.81
C LYS A 37 2.55 -11.55 -24.40
N VAL A 38 2.43 -11.23 -23.11
CA VAL A 38 1.32 -10.47 -22.52
C VAL A 38 1.76 -9.03 -22.28
N ASN A 39 0.86 -8.07 -22.48
CA ASN A 39 1.12 -6.67 -22.16
C ASN A 39 1.23 -6.46 -20.64
N ILE A 40 2.21 -5.66 -20.19
CA ILE A 40 2.43 -5.39 -18.75
C ILE A 40 1.22 -4.73 -18.07
N VAL A 41 0.48 -3.87 -18.77
CA VAL A 41 -0.70 -3.19 -18.23
C VAL A 41 -1.82 -4.19 -17.95
N ASP A 42 -2.09 -5.09 -18.90
CA ASP A 42 -3.08 -6.15 -18.73
C ASP A 42 -2.66 -7.11 -17.60
N PHE A 43 -1.38 -7.47 -17.57
CA PHE A 43 -0.83 -8.31 -16.50
C PHE A 43 -0.99 -7.67 -15.11
N ARG A 44 -0.68 -6.37 -14.96
CA ARG A 44 -0.90 -5.62 -13.71
C ARG A 44 -2.37 -5.63 -13.30
N ASN A 45 -3.28 -5.40 -14.25
CA ASN A 45 -4.71 -5.43 -13.97
C ASN A 45 -5.20 -6.81 -13.52
N ASP A 46 -4.68 -7.89 -14.09
CA ASP A 46 -5.02 -9.25 -13.69
C ASP A 46 -4.47 -9.60 -12.30
N ILE A 47 -3.22 -9.21 -12.01
CA ILE A 47 -2.64 -9.36 -10.67
C ILE A 47 -3.43 -8.54 -9.66
N PHE A 48 -3.78 -7.29 -9.95
CA PHE A 48 -4.63 -6.48 -9.09
C PHE A 48 -5.96 -7.18 -8.82
N LYS A 49 -6.70 -7.61 -9.85
CA LYS A 49 -7.98 -8.31 -9.68
C LYS A 49 -7.85 -9.59 -8.84
N LYS A 50 -6.77 -10.35 -9.03
CA LYS A 50 -6.51 -11.60 -8.30
C LYS A 50 -6.28 -11.35 -6.80
N TYR A 51 -5.48 -10.35 -6.46
CA TYR A 51 -5.05 -10.12 -5.06
C TYR A 51 -5.90 -9.07 -4.33
N HIS A 52 -6.64 -8.22 -5.05
CA HIS A 52 -7.42 -7.11 -4.48
C HIS A 52 -8.39 -7.55 -3.38
N PRO A 53 -9.20 -8.62 -3.52
CA PRO A 53 -10.09 -9.04 -2.43
C PRO A 53 -9.34 -9.35 -1.13
N ALA A 54 -8.22 -10.09 -1.22
CA ALA A 54 -7.39 -10.41 -0.06
C ALA A 54 -6.67 -9.17 0.51
N GLY A 55 -6.32 -8.22 -0.36
CA GLY A 55 -5.78 -6.92 0.05
C GLY A 55 -6.80 -6.09 0.83
N CYS A 56 -8.05 -6.04 0.38
CA CYS A 56 -9.13 -5.37 1.09
C CYS A 56 -9.34 -5.99 2.48
N ASP A 57 -9.39 -7.32 2.58
CA ASP A 57 -9.49 -8.02 3.87
C ASP A 57 -8.31 -7.70 4.80
N TYR A 58 -7.11 -7.56 4.23
CA TYR A 58 -5.90 -7.22 4.97
C TYR A 58 -5.94 -5.77 5.49
N TYR A 59 -6.33 -4.81 4.66
CA TYR A 59 -6.48 -3.40 5.04
C TYR A 59 -7.60 -3.19 6.07
N ALA A 60 -8.71 -3.90 5.92
CA ALA A 60 -9.81 -3.90 6.88
C ALA A 60 -9.50 -4.68 8.17
N ASN A 61 -8.28 -5.21 8.31
CA ASN A 61 -7.84 -6.03 9.45
C ASN A 61 -8.70 -7.28 9.72
N ILE A 62 -9.43 -7.75 8.69
CA ILE A 62 -10.22 -8.99 8.72
C ILE A 62 -9.26 -10.20 8.78
N ILE A 63 -8.18 -10.16 8.00
CA ILE A 63 -7.10 -11.15 8.07
C ILE A 63 -5.84 -10.57 8.72
N LYS A 64 -5.13 -11.40 9.48
CA LYS A 64 -3.90 -10.98 10.17
C LYS A 64 -2.75 -10.85 9.16
N PRO A 65 -1.77 -9.97 9.40
CA PRO A 65 -0.60 -9.83 8.53
C PRO A 65 0.09 -11.16 8.21
N LYS A 66 0.30 -12.02 9.23
CA LYS A 66 0.90 -13.35 9.04
C LYS A 66 0.12 -14.19 8.02
N GLN A 67 -1.21 -14.14 8.02
CA GLN A 67 -2.06 -14.90 7.10
C GLN A 67 -1.95 -14.35 5.68
N TYR A 68 -2.03 -13.03 5.52
CA TYR A 68 -1.90 -12.37 4.22
C TYR A 68 -0.55 -12.67 3.56
N TRP A 69 0.56 -12.40 4.27
CA TRP A 69 1.91 -12.63 3.74
C TRP A 69 2.21 -14.11 3.49
N SER A 70 1.69 -15.01 4.35
CA SER A 70 1.85 -16.46 4.13
C SER A 70 1.07 -16.94 2.90
N ARG A 71 -0.09 -16.33 2.60
CA ARG A 71 -0.83 -16.63 1.37
C ARG A 71 -0.06 -16.17 0.15
N LEU A 72 0.44 -14.93 0.15
CA LEU A 72 1.22 -14.40 -0.96
C LEU A 72 2.44 -15.28 -1.24
N LEU A 73 3.20 -15.65 -0.20
CA LEU A 73 4.36 -16.53 -0.31
C LEU A 73 4.05 -17.93 -0.87
N LYS A 74 2.83 -18.46 -0.65
CA LYS A 74 2.42 -19.75 -1.23
C LYS A 74 2.13 -19.66 -2.73
N GLU A 75 1.73 -18.49 -3.19
CA GLU A 75 1.32 -18.25 -4.58
C GLU A 75 2.43 -17.61 -5.43
N THR A 76 3.51 -17.15 -4.80
CA THR A 76 4.60 -16.40 -5.44
C THR A 76 5.97 -16.84 -4.94
N SER A 77 7.04 -16.28 -5.50
CA SER A 77 8.38 -16.48 -4.94
C SER A 77 8.56 -15.73 -3.62
N LYS A 78 9.52 -16.17 -2.80
CA LYS A 78 9.93 -15.45 -1.58
C LYS A 78 10.34 -14.01 -1.89
N LYS A 79 11.14 -13.82 -2.93
CA LYS A 79 11.57 -12.49 -3.39
C LYS A 79 10.38 -11.58 -3.69
N ALA A 80 9.39 -12.07 -4.44
CA ALA A 80 8.19 -11.29 -4.78
C ALA A 80 7.36 -10.93 -3.54
N SER A 81 7.19 -11.88 -2.61
CA SER A 81 6.49 -11.63 -1.35
C SER A 81 7.22 -10.60 -0.48
N ASP A 82 8.53 -10.72 -0.33
CA ASP A 82 9.34 -9.83 0.50
C ASP A 82 9.39 -8.40 -0.07
N GLU A 83 9.57 -8.26 -1.39
CA GLU A 83 9.60 -6.94 -2.04
C GLU A 83 8.23 -6.26 -2.05
N SER A 84 7.14 -7.01 -2.30
CA SER A 84 5.77 -6.46 -2.20
C SER A 84 5.47 -6.01 -0.76
N ARG A 85 5.88 -6.80 0.25
CA ARG A 85 5.79 -6.41 1.65
C ARG A 85 6.58 -5.15 1.97
N ASN A 86 7.83 -5.08 1.52
CA ASN A 86 8.67 -3.92 1.75
C ASN A 86 8.08 -2.67 1.09
N CYS A 87 7.55 -2.77 -0.13
CA CYS A 87 6.87 -1.67 -0.79
C CYS A 87 5.68 -1.16 0.04
N MET A 88 4.80 -2.07 0.45
CA MET A 88 3.61 -1.76 1.24
C MET A 88 3.93 -1.09 2.59
N LEU A 89 4.94 -1.59 3.30
CA LEU A 89 5.30 -1.12 4.65
C LEU A 89 6.26 0.08 4.64
N THR A 90 6.78 0.49 3.49
CA THR A 90 7.59 1.71 3.37
C THR A 90 6.68 2.94 3.40
N ILE A 91 7.11 3.99 4.11
CA ILE A 91 6.46 5.30 4.09
C ILE A 91 7.23 6.20 3.12
N ARG A 92 6.56 6.67 2.07
CA ARG A 92 7.07 7.67 1.14
C ARG A 92 6.31 8.97 1.35
N LYS A 93 6.86 9.87 2.16
CA LYS A 93 6.18 11.11 2.54
C LYS A 93 5.95 12.03 1.34
N ILE A 94 4.71 12.46 1.14
CA ILE A 94 4.38 13.55 0.20
C ILE A 94 4.93 14.87 0.76
N LYS A 95 6.16 15.23 0.36
CA LYS A 95 6.95 16.32 0.96
C LYS A 95 6.18 17.64 1.11
N ASN A 96 5.39 18.00 0.10
CA ASN A 96 4.65 19.26 0.07
C ASN A 96 3.56 19.33 1.14
N ILE A 97 2.91 18.21 1.47
CA ILE A 97 1.89 18.17 2.51
C ILE A 97 2.56 18.16 3.89
N TRP A 98 3.57 17.31 4.07
CA TRP A 98 4.32 17.20 5.32
C TRP A 98 4.97 18.51 5.77
N SER A 99 5.53 19.29 4.84
CA SER A 99 6.13 20.59 5.15
C SER A 99 5.10 21.63 5.64
N ASN A 100 3.83 21.47 5.30
CA ASN A 100 2.75 22.36 5.72
C ASN A 100 2.13 21.99 7.08
N ILE A 101 2.27 20.74 7.55
CA ILE A 101 1.66 20.26 8.80
C ILE A 101 1.97 21.16 10.01
N PRO A 102 3.22 21.61 10.26
CA PRO A 102 3.51 22.48 11.40
C PRO A 102 2.75 23.81 11.36
N ARG A 103 2.60 24.39 10.17
CA ARG A 103 1.84 25.64 9.97
C ARG A 103 0.35 25.41 10.17
N LEU A 104 -0.19 24.29 9.67
CA LEU A 104 -1.60 23.94 9.82
C LEU A 104 -1.95 23.66 11.28
N LYS A 105 -1.07 22.98 12.04
CA LYS A 105 -1.28 22.66 13.46
C LYS A 105 -1.43 23.90 14.35
N LYS A 106 -0.82 25.03 13.97
CA LYS A 106 -0.98 26.31 14.69
C LYS A 106 -2.40 26.88 14.57
N LYS A 107 -3.17 26.48 13.55
CA LYS A 107 -4.48 27.05 13.21
C LYS A 107 -5.63 26.06 13.36
N TYR A 108 -5.35 24.77 13.18
CA TYR A 108 -6.35 23.71 13.12
C TYR A 108 -5.97 22.55 14.05
N LYS A 109 -6.97 21.88 14.60
CA LYS A 109 -6.78 20.54 15.17
C LYS A 109 -6.52 19.57 14.01
N LEU A 110 -5.43 18.81 14.07
CA LEU A 110 -5.09 17.85 13.02
C LEU A 110 -5.35 16.44 13.52
N ALA A 111 -5.92 15.59 12.66
CA ALA A 111 -6.10 14.17 12.90
C ALA A 111 -5.79 13.39 11.62
N ILE A 112 -5.55 12.09 11.77
CA ILE A 112 -5.40 11.13 10.67
C ILE A 112 -6.55 10.13 10.79
N LEU A 113 -7.18 9.82 9.67
CA LEU A 113 -8.11 8.71 9.52
C LEU A 113 -7.56 7.81 8.42
N ALA A 114 -7.18 6.58 8.75
CA ALA A 114 -6.47 5.72 7.84
C ALA A 114 -7.00 4.29 7.90
N ASP A 115 -7.34 3.74 6.74
CA ASP A 115 -7.52 2.30 6.57
C ASP A 115 -6.13 1.68 6.40
N CYS A 116 -5.55 1.22 7.51
CA CYS A 116 -4.20 0.66 7.53
C CYS A 116 -4.18 -0.73 8.16
N PRO A 117 -3.47 -1.69 7.53
CA PRO A 117 -3.23 -2.97 8.16
C PRO A 117 -2.37 -2.81 9.42
N LYS A 118 -2.59 -3.68 10.41
CA LYS A 118 -1.93 -3.63 11.73
C LYS A 118 -0.42 -3.46 11.70
N ASP A 119 0.28 -4.10 10.77
CA ASP A 119 1.74 -4.00 10.66
C ASP A 119 2.22 -2.69 10.02
N LYS A 120 1.40 -2.01 9.20
CA LYS A 120 1.69 -0.64 8.73
C LYS A 120 1.36 0.38 9.81
N ALA A 121 0.26 0.19 10.56
CA ALA A 121 -0.16 1.08 11.64
C ALA A 121 0.89 1.22 12.77
N ILE A 122 1.78 0.23 12.96
CA ILE A 122 2.88 0.31 13.95
C ILE A 122 3.97 1.32 13.51
N ILE A 123 4.04 1.64 12.22
CA ILE A 123 5.10 2.47 11.61
C ILE A 123 4.66 3.94 11.46
N ILE A 124 3.34 4.18 11.43
CA ILE A 124 2.70 5.50 11.26
C ILE A 124 2.66 6.26 12.58
#